data_AF-A0A1V1T4X0-F1
#
_entry.id   AF-A0A1V1T4X0-F1
#
_cell.length_a   1.000
_cell.length_b   1.000
_cell.length_c   1.000
_cell.angle_alpha   90.00
_cell.angle_beta   90.00
_cell.angle_gamma   90.00
#
_symmetry.space_group_name_H-M   'P 1'
#
loop_
_entity.id
_entity.type
_entity.pdbx_description
1 polymer ?
#
loop_
_entity_poly.entity_id
_entity_poly.type
_entity_poly.pdbx_seq_one_letter_code
_entity_poly.pdbx_strand_id
1 'polypeptide(L)'
;MEDSAGGAPDGGDSSPELPEVIVVSEHGDVVLDATFQNSKDTIRSARKAVAQPRHATGRWEPQPQPLPPKARVRLAFRVDLTVLKRQSKYFDKLLGDSHFKEANDITDAFAALSLKNVKPGDAGVKELPWIEIHDDDVATSYAYREMAFADLLRILHSQDAKTAQTQITMSFVTTLAVLADRFDCATAVSKYVATSLKFKWPATSRGKPARDDGTGFNGMSRANENILRQKILVSWLLNQPGKFQLATKELILNGSCQWSSFGEEEDETTSATWWYLQDGLEQELQYRRNCVLNTLASVPRHFLMLYTSSRSARQCKLGYDSSVACDSYQLGEMFKFLTNKGLLFLADFSPASLDAITDTALLPVDHILATLRQCPAYQIDKNHTNCGLRTRLLPILDFIQALLSANSIPISRAAWKNGRVAHAWMPGEPDTNIDTCRDEAARPFRFTRALAGDPRLRFENPMGADKLARDVFTATSWDWTAEDQGLDHISTTPRWSFR
;
A
#
# COMPACT_ATOMS: atom_id res chain seq x y z
N MET A 1 -10.99 -63.63 -1.54
CA MET A 1 -10.33 -64.14 -0.33
C MET A 1 -10.28 -62.98 0.63
N GLU A 2 -10.92 -63.21 1.76
CA GLU A 2 -11.24 -62.23 2.79
C GLU A 2 -10.01 -61.54 3.38
N ASP A 3 -10.21 -60.30 3.82
CA ASP A 3 -9.91 -59.95 5.22
C ASP A 3 -10.74 -58.72 5.60
N SER A 4 -11.86 -59.00 6.29
CA SER A 4 -12.67 -58.03 7.00
C SER A 4 -12.24 -58.03 8.46
N ALA A 5 -11.67 -56.92 8.93
CA ALA A 5 -11.52 -56.64 10.35
C ALA A 5 -12.46 -55.49 10.71
N GLY A 6 -13.54 -55.84 11.40
CA GLY A 6 -14.54 -54.92 11.89
C GLY A 6 -14.00 -53.99 12.98
N GLY A 7 -14.33 -52.71 12.85
CA GLY A 7 -14.24 -51.74 13.92
C GLY A 7 -15.59 -51.03 14.03
N ALA A 8 -16.42 -51.47 14.97
CA ALA A 8 -17.40 -50.59 15.56
C ALA A 8 -16.63 -49.59 16.45
N PRO A 9 -17.07 -48.33 16.51
CA PRO A 9 -17.33 -47.81 17.84
C PRO A 9 -18.59 -46.95 17.94
N ASP A 10 -19.24 -47.14 19.09
CA ASP A 10 -19.99 -46.19 19.89
C ASP A 10 -21.04 -45.32 19.21
N GLY A 11 -22.30 -45.77 19.40
CA GLY A 11 -23.40 -44.85 19.63
C GLY A 11 -23.15 -44.03 20.90
N GLY A 12 -22.45 -42.91 20.72
CA GLY A 12 -22.39 -41.83 21.69
C GLY A 12 -23.58 -40.90 21.49
N ASP A 13 -24.47 -40.90 22.47
CA ASP A 13 -25.55 -39.93 22.66
C ASP A 13 -24.93 -38.52 22.75
N SER A 14 -24.80 -37.86 21.59
CA SER A 14 -24.19 -36.54 21.46
C SER A 14 -25.29 -35.50 21.40
N SER A 15 -25.87 -35.20 22.56
CA SER A 15 -26.41 -33.85 22.77
C SER A 15 -25.30 -32.87 22.39
N PRO A 16 -25.51 -31.93 21.45
CA PRO A 16 -24.44 -31.06 20.99
C PRO A 16 -23.90 -30.26 22.18
N GLU A 17 -22.65 -30.51 22.54
CA GLU A 17 -21.98 -29.82 23.63
C GLU A 17 -21.98 -28.32 23.32
N LEU A 18 -22.60 -27.53 24.21
CA LEU A 18 -22.75 -26.09 23.99
C LEU A 18 -21.35 -25.44 23.95
N PRO A 19 -21.08 -24.55 22.99
CA PRO A 19 -19.78 -23.92 22.87
C PRO A 19 -19.46 -23.03 24.08
N GLU A 20 -18.17 -22.76 24.30
CA GLU A 20 -17.70 -21.84 25.32
C GLU A 20 -18.32 -20.44 25.11
N VAL A 21 -18.88 -19.85 26.17
CA VAL A 21 -19.57 -18.56 26.11
C VAL A 21 -18.67 -17.46 26.69
N ILE A 22 -18.29 -16.51 25.83
CA ILE A 22 -17.60 -15.29 26.20
C ILE A 22 -18.64 -14.22 26.55
N VAL A 23 -18.66 -13.81 27.82
CA VAL A 23 -19.51 -12.71 28.28
C VAL A 23 -18.88 -11.38 27.86
N VAL A 24 -19.50 -10.70 26.89
CA VAL A 24 -19.13 -9.34 26.48
C VAL A 24 -19.94 -8.33 27.28
N SER A 25 -21.25 -8.55 27.45
CA SER A 25 -22.11 -7.76 28.33
C SER A 25 -22.74 -8.66 29.40
N GLU A 26 -22.60 -8.28 30.68
CA GLU A 26 -23.22 -9.00 31.79
C GLU A 26 -24.75 -9.01 31.69
N HIS A 27 -25.32 -7.94 31.14
CA HIS A 27 -26.76 -7.78 30.90
C HIS A 27 -27.13 -8.03 29.42
N GLY A 28 -26.29 -8.75 28.68
CA GLY A 28 -26.59 -9.07 27.28
C GLY A 28 -27.85 -9.94 27.15
N ASP A 29 -28.66 -9.63 26.15
CA ASP A 29 -29.97 -10.20 25.87
C ASP A 29 -29.97 -11.15 24.66
N VAL A 30 -28.83 -11.31 23.97
CA VAL A 30 -28.66 -12.21 22.83
C VAL A 30 -27.32 -12.95 22.91
N VAL A 31 -27.28 -14.17 22.38
CA VAL A 31 -26.05 -14.97 22.22
C VAL A 31 -25.73 -15.13 20.73
N LEU A 32 -24.57 -14.66 20.30
CA LEU A 32 -24.06 -14.93 18.96
C LEU A 32 -23.22 -16.20 18.98
N ASP A 33 -23.62 -17.21 18.22
CA ASP A 33 -22.90 -18.47 18.05
C ASP A 33 -22.04 -18.41 16.78
N ALA A 34 -20.77 -18.06 16.96
CA ALA A 34 -19.87 -17.84 15.84
C ALA A 34 -19.02 -19.09 15.55
N THR A 35 -19.02 -19.52 14.29
CA THR A 35 -18.13 -20.55 13.76
C THR A 35 -17.04 -19.94 12.89
N PHE A 36 -15.78 -20.15 13.29
CA PHE A 36 -14.57 -19.73 12.59
C PHE A 36 -13.92 -20.90 11.87
N GLN A 37 -13.59 -20.72 10.59
CA GLN A 37 -12.88 -21.71 9.79
C GLN A 37 -11.51 -21.16 9.35
N ASN A 38 -10.45 -21.95 9.53
CA ASN A 38 -9.09 -21.61 9.13
C ASN A 38 -8.64 -22.54 8.00
N SER A 39 -8.13 -21.95 6.92
CA SER A 39 -7.50 -22.67 5.81
C SER A 39 -6.24 -23.40 6.24
N LYS A 40 -5.85 -24.43 5.47
CA LYS A 40 -4.64 -25.22 5.74
C LYS A 40 -3.38 -24.36 5.73
N ASP A 41 -3.33 -23.35 4.87
CA ASP A 41 -2.16 -22.47 4.70
C ASP A 41 -2.04 -21.45 5.84
N THR A 42 -3.16 -20.91 6.35
CA THR A 42 -3.19 -20.10 7.57
C THR A 42 -2.66 -20.89 8.77
N ILE A 43 -3.09 -22.14 8.94
CA ILE A 43 -2.62 -23.02 10.03
C ILE A 43 -1.12 -23.30 9.88
N ARG A 44 -0.65 -23.60 8.67
CA ARG A 44 0.78 -23.83 8.38
C ARG A 44 1.63 -22.61 8.72
N SER A 45 1.18 -21.43 8.28
CA SER A 45 1.87 -20.15 8.49
C SER A 45 1.93 -19.79 9.97
N ALA A 46 0.83 -19.95 10.71
CA ALA A 46 0.80 -19.73 12.15
C ALA A 46 1.70 -20.70 12.92
N ARG A 47 1.73 -21.99 12.56
CA ARG A 47 2.66 -22.96 13.14
C ARG A 47 4.13 -22.58 12.89
N LYS A 48 4.45 -22.13 11.68
CA LYS A 48 5.80 -21.64 11.34
C LYS A 48 6.18 -20.40 12.15
N ALA A 49 5.25 -19.49 12.37
CA ALA A 49 5.47 -18.29 13.18
C ALA A 49 5.71 -18.60 14.66
N VAL A 50 5.02 -19.61 15.21
CA VAL A 50 5.23 -20.08 16.60
C VAL A 50 6.56 -20.83 16.75
N ALA A 51 7.04 -21.49 15.70
CA ALA A 51 8.29 -22.25 15.70
C ALA A 51 9.56 -21.39 15.54
N GLN A 52 9.45 -20.12 15.14
CA GLN A 52 10.62 -19.24 14.99
C GLN A 52 11.14 -18.76 16.36
N PRO A 53 12.45 -18.90 16.65
CA PRO A 53 13.02 -18.39 17.89
C PRO A 53 12.96 -16.86 17.91
N ARG A 54 12.20 -16.31 18.86
CA ARG A 54 12.19 -14.86 19.13
C ARG A 54 13.57 -14.48 19.66
N HIS A 55 14.39 -13.77 18.86
CA HIS A 55 15.65 -13.21 19.34
C HIS A 55 15.38 -12.30 20.55
N ALA A 56 15.88 -12.74 21.71
CA ALA A 56 15.61 -12.13 23.00
C ALA A 56 16.31 -10.76 23.11
N THR A 57 15.54 -9.68 23.04
CA THR A 57 15.97 -8.41 23.61
C THR A 57 15.62 -8.44 25.11
N GLY A 58 16.61 -8.84 25.90
CA GLY A 58 16.72 -8.69 27.36
C GLY A 58 15.44 -8.46 28.18
N ARG A 59 14.65 -9.52 28.38
CA ARG A 59 13.92 -9.84 29.63
C ARG A 59 13.22 -11.18 29.40
N TRP A 60 13.66 -12.22 30.10
CA TRP A 60 13.08 -13.55 30.01
C TRP A 60 11.89 -13.61 30.97
N GLU A 61 10.74 -13.21 30.46
CA GLU A 61 9.45 -13.50 31.09
C GLU A 61 8.77 -14.56 30.22
N PRO A 62 8.47 -15.77 30.74
CA PRO A 62 7.83 -16.81 29.96
C PRO A 62 6.41 -16.38 29.60
N GLN A 63 6.24 -15.80 28.41
CA GLN A 63 4.91 -15.56 27.87
C GLN A 63 4.26 -16.92 27.55
N PRO A 64 2.99 -17.14 27.93
CA PRO A 64 2.27 -18.34 27.54
C PRO A 64 2.27 -18.46 26.02
N GLN A 65 2.78 -19.58 25.51
CA GLN A 65 2.74 -19.86 24.07
C GLN A 65 1.27 -19.97 23.65
N PRO A 66 0.83 -19.25 22.62
CA PRO A 66 -0.54 -19.36 22.15
C PRO A 66 -0.78 -20.79 21.66
N LEU A 67 -1.93 -21.36 22.03
CA LEU A 67 -2.33 -22.70 21.63
C LEU A 67 -2.26 -22.84 20.10
N PRO A 68 -1.96 -24.05 19.58
CA PRO A 68 -1.92 -24.27 18.14
C PRO A 68 -3.30 -23.97 17.54
N PRO A 69 -3.35 -23.23 16.42
CA PRO A 69 -4.62 -22.87 15.81
C PRO A 69 -5.35 -24.10 15.31
N LYS A 70 -6.67 -24.14 15.58
CA LYS A 70 -7.56 -25.21 15.15
C LYS A 70 -8.14 -24.89 13.77
N ALA A 71 -8.50 -25.93 13.02
CA ALA A 71 -9.13 -25.77 11.70
C ALA A 71 -10.55 -25.20 11.78
N ARG A 72 -11.28 -25.56 12.85
CA ARG A 72 -12.61 -25.02 13.15
C ARG A 72 -12.69 -24.68 14.63
N VAL A 73 -13.21 -23.50 14.94
CA VAL A 73 -13.46 -23.02 16.30
C VAL A 73 -14.90 -22.53 16.36
N ARG A 74 -15.65 -22.90 17.40
CA ARG A 74 -17.02 -22.41 17.65
C ARG A 74 -17.04 -21.76 19.03
N LEU A 75 -17.47 -20.51 19.12
CA LEU A 75 -17.57 -19.75 20.37
C LEU A 75 -18.90 -19.01 20.39
N ALA A 76 -19.48 -18.91 21.59
CA ALA A 76 -20.68 -18.13 21.83
C ALA A 76 -20.32 -16.79 22.48
N PHE A 77 -21.05 -15.73 22.14
CA PHE A 77 -20.82 -14.38 22.67
C PHE A 77 -22.11 -13.78 23.22
N ARG A 78 -22.15 -13.52 24.53
CA ARG A 78 -23.28 -12.83 25.16
C ARG A 78 -23.14 -11.32 24.99
N VAL A 79 -24.07 -10.70 24.28
CA VAL A 79 -24.01 -9.33 23.78
C VAL A 79 -25.32 -8.59 24.04
N ASP A 80 -25.27 -7.26 24.04
CA ASP A 80 -26.43 -6.37 24.09
C ASP A 80 -26.89 -6.02 22.67
N LEU A 81 -28.10 -6.43 22.34
CA LEU A 81 -28.74 -6.23 21.04
C LEU A 81 -28.88 -4.75 20.69
N THR A 82 -29.26 -3.92 21.66
CA THR A 82 -29.47 -2.48 21.43
C THR A 82 -28.17 -1.79 21.06
N VAL A 83 -27.07 -2.18 21.72
CA VAL A 83 -25.73 -1.66 21.44
C VAL A 83 -25.26 -2.12 20.06
N LEU A 84 -25.46 -3.40 19.72
CA LEU A 84 -25.06 -3.94 18.43
C LEU A 84 -25.76 -3.25 17.26
N LYS A 85 -27.10 -3.13 17.31
CA LYS A 85 -27.88 -2.43 16.26
C LYS A 85 -27.44 -0.97 16.10
N ARG A 86 -27.14 -0.29 17.20
CA ARG A 86 -26.68 1.10 17.17
C ARG A 86 -25.31 1.27 16.52
N GLN A 87 -24.38 0.33 16.75
CA GLN A 87 -22.99 0.47 16.32
C GLN A 87 -22.68 -0.23 14.98
N SER A 88 -23.56 -1.11 14.52
CA SER A 88 -23.41 -1.90 13.30
C SER A 88 -24.70 -1.92 12.49
N LYS A 89 -24.65 -1.41 11.25
CA LYS A 89 -25.81 -1.50 10.35
C LYS A 89 -26.08 -2.92 9.86
N TYR A 90 -25.05 -3.76 9.84
CA TYR A 90 -25.20 -5.19 9.53
C TYR A 90 -26.09 -5.87 10.58
N PHE A 91 -25.77 -5.72 11.87
CA PHE A 91 -26.57 -6.31 12.93
C PHE A 91 -27.93 -5.64 13.10
N ASP A 92 -28.05 -4.34 12.79
CA ASP A 92 -29.35 -3.67 12.72
C ASP A 92 -30.31 -4.34 11.74
N LYS A 93 -29.84 -4.65 10.52
CA LYS A 93 -30.63 -5.35 9.53
C LYS A 93 -30.88 -6.81 9.89
N LEU A 94 -29.81 -7.57 10.18
CA LEU A 94 -29.91 -9.01 10.44
C LEU A 94 -30.79 -9.32 11.65
N LEU A 95 -30.67 -8.55 12.73
CA LEU A 95 -31.31 -8.82 14.01
C LEU A 95 -32.55 -7.95 14.27
N GLY A 96 -32.87 -7.02 13.36
CA GLY A 96 -33.94 -6.05 13.53
C GLY A 96 -35.03 -6.10 12.48
N ASP A 97 -34.75 -6.64 11.29
CA ASP A 97 -35.71 -6.71 10.21
C ASP A 97 -36.40 -8.08 10.16
N SER A 98 -37.74 -8.08 10.24
CA SER A 98 -38.59 -9.28 10.26
C SER A 98 -38.51 -10.15 9.01
N HIS A 99 -37.90 -9.66 7.93
CA HIS A 99 -37.62 -10.49 6.75
C HIS A 99 -36.54 -11.55 7.02
N PHE A 100 -35.70 -11.35 8.03
CA PHE A 100 -34.68 -12.31 8.44
C PHE A 100 -35.22 -13.27 9.50
N LYS A 101 -34.84 -14.54 9.37
CA LYS A 101 -35.23 -15.59 10.33
C LYS A 101 -34.69 -15.25 11.72
N GLU A 102 -33.46 -14.76 11.78
CA GLU A 102 -32.74 -14.39 12.98
C GLU A 102 -33.50 -13.35 13.81
N ALA A 103 -34.11 -12.35 13.16
CA ALA A 103 -34.94 -11.35 13.84
C ALA A 103 -36.23 -11.96 14.41
N ASN A 104 -36.88 -12.86 13.67
CA ASN A 104 -38.08 -13.55 14.14
C ASN A 104 -37.77 -14.49 15.30
N ASP A 105 -36.65 -15.22 15.24
CA ASP A 105 -36.17 -16.10 16.31
C ASP A 105 -35.91 -15.30 17.60
N ILE A 106 -35.37 -14.07 17.51
CA ILE A 106 -35.22 -13.17 18.66
C ILE A 106 -36.59 -12.78 19.22
N THR A 107 -37.54 -12.37 18.37
CA THR A 107 -38.86 -11.92 18.84
C THR A 107 -39.63 -13.04 19.52
N ASP A 108 -39.54 -14.26 18.99
CA ASP A 108 -40.20 -15.44 19.55
C ASP A 108 -39.56 -15.83 20.90
N ALA A 109 -38.22 -15.79 21.00
CA ALA A 109 -37.52 -16.04 22.24
C ALA A 109 -37.87 -14.98 23.32
N PHE A 110 -37.96 -13.71 22.95
CA PHE A 110 -38.34 -12.64 23.87
C PHE A 110 -39.81 -12.77 24.31
N ALA A 111 -40.71 -13.17 23.42
CA ALA A 111 -42.09 -13.48 23.78
C ALA A 111 -42.15 -14.65 24.77
N ALA A 112 -41.37 -15.72 24.53
CA ALA A 112 -41.29 -16.87 25.43
C ALA A 112 -40.71 -16.52 26.82
N LEU A 113 -39.72 -15.64 26.88
CA LEU A 113 -39.17 -15.13 28.15
C LEU A 113 -40.17 -14.23 28.88
N SER A 114 -40.93 -13.41 28.14
CA SER A 114 -41.99 -12.58 28.71
C SER A 114 -43.10 -13.43 29.33
N LEU A 115 -43.46 -14.57 28.71
CA LEU A 115 -44.43 -15.52 29.29
C LEU A 115 -43.94 -16.13 30.62
N LYS A 116 -42.62 -16.22 30.81
CA LYS A 116 -41.99 -16.68 32.05
C LYS A 116 -41.76 -15.55 33.08
N ASN A 117 -42.14 -14.30 32.76
CA ASN A 117 -41.83 -13.10 33.55
C ASN A 117 -40.33 -12.87 33.81
N VAL A 118 -39.46 -13.35 32.92
CA VAL A 118 -38.01 -13.15 33.00
C VAL A 118 -37.61 -12.05 32.02
N LYS A 119 -36.84 -11.06 32.49
CA LYS A 119 -36.28 -10.03 31.61
C LYS A 119 -35.12 -10.62 30.80
N PRO A 120 -34.98 -10.32 29.50
CA PRO A 120 -33.90 -10.86 28.68
C PRO A 120 -32.49 -10.62 29.25
N GLY A 121 -32.21 -9.45 29.83
CA GLY A 121 -30.89 -9.16 30.43
C GLY A 121 -30.57 -9.96 31.69
N ASP A 122 -31.59 -10.52 32.37
CA ASP A 122 -31.44 -11.31 33.60
C ASP A 122 -31.56 -12.82 33.35
N ALA A 123 -31.90 -13.22 32.12
CA ALA A 123 -32.10 -14.62 31.75
C ALA A 123 -30.77 -15.39 31.70
N GLY A 124 -30.84 -16.70 31.97
CA GLY A 124 -29.69 -17.59 31.83
C GLY A 124 -29.30 -17.74 30.35
N VAL A 125 -28.01 -17.96 30.07
CA VAL A 125 -27.45 -18.06 28.70
C VAL A 125 -28.19 -19.08 27.81
N LYS A 126 -28.70 -20.17 28.39
CA LYS A 126 -29.45 -21.22 27.67
C LYS A 126 -30.87 -20.80 27.27
N GLU A 127 -31.40 -19.76 27.88
CA GLU A 127 -32.77 -19.27 27.65
C GLU A 127 -32.81 -18.06 26.70
N LEU A 128 -31.64 -17.46 26.42
CA LEU A 128 -31.49 -16.39 25.44
C LEU A 128 -31.63 -16.92 24.00
N PRO A 129 -31.96 -16.07 23.02
CA PRO A 129 -31.87 -16.43 21.61
C PRO A 129 -30.41 -16.65 21.18
N TRP A 130 -30.17 -17.73 20.43
CA TRP A 130 -28.87 -18.10 19.86
C TRP A 130 -28.89 -17.85 18.36
N ILE A 131 -27.94 -17.06 17.88
CA ILE A 131 -27.91 -16.60 16.49
C ILE A 131 -26.59 -17.02 15.85
N GLU A 132 -26.69 -17.82 14.79
CA GLU A 132 -25.51 -18.37 14.13
C GLU A 132 -24.81 -17.31 13.27
N ILE A 133 -23.49 -17.20 13.43
CA ILE A 133 -22.62 -16.33 12.63
C ILE A 133 -21.50 -17.19 12.03
N HIS A 134 -21.30 -17.11 10.71
CA HIS A 134 -20.24 -17.86 10.03
C HIS A 134 -19.11 -16.94 9.57
N ASP A 135 -17.87 -17.33 9.84
CA ASP A 135 -16.67 -16.55 9.52
C ASP A 135 -15.54 -17.42 8.89
N ASP A 136 -15.14 -17.11 7.66
CA ASP A 136 -14.05 -17.78 6.92
C ASP A 136 -12.79 -16.89 6.83
N ASP A 137 -11.60 -17.50 6.69
CA ASP A 137 -10.32 -16.78 6.75
C ASP A 137 -9.84 -16.23 5.42
N VAL A 138 -10.65 -16.30 4.35
CA VAL A 138 -10.26 -15.91 2.99
C VAL A 138 -9.78 -14.45 2.96
N ALA A 139 -10.48 -13.58 3.68
CA ALA A 139 -10.19 -12.15 3.71
C ALA A 139 -9.06 -11.73 4.67
N THR A 140 -8.46 -12.61 5.48
CA THR A 140 -7.46 -12.16 6.48
C THR A 140 -6.27 -13.09 6.63
N SER A 141 -6.42 -14.38 6.32
CA SER A 141 -5.42 -15.44 6.53
C SER A 141 -4.80 -15.41 7.94
N TYR A 142 -5.60 -15.04 8.94
CA TYR A 142 -5.18 -14.90 10.34
C TYR A 142 -5.78 -16.04 11.16
N ALA A 143 -4.97 -16.72 11.97
CA ALA A 143 -5.41 -17.95 12.63
C ALA A 143 -6.16 -17.74 13.96
N TYR A 144 -6.12 -16.52 14.52
CA TYR A 144 -6.66 -16.16 15.84
C TYR A 144 -7.81 -15.14 15.76
N ARG A 145 -8.67 -15.30 14.75
CA ARG A 145 -9.74 -14.33 14.41
C ARG A 145 -10.87 -14.34 15.41
N GLU A 146 -11.10 -15.47 16.06
CA GLU A 146 -12.07 -15.64 17.13
C GLU A 146 -11.82 -14.65 18.28
N MET A 147 -10.55 -14.40 18.60
CA MET A 147 -10.15 -13.42 19.62
C MET A 147 -10.28 -11.99 19.13
N ALA A 148 -9.95 -11.72 17.85
CA ALA A 148 -10.17 -10.42 17.24
C ALA A 148 -11.66 -10.06 17.13
N PHE A 149 -12.52 -11.05 16.86
CA PHE A 149 -13.98 -10.89 16.86
C PHE A 149 -14.52 -10.64 18.28
N ALA A 150 -14.00 -11.35 19.29
CA ALA A 150 -14.33 -11.07 20.68
C ALA A 150 -14.00 -9.61 21.06
N ASP A 151 -12.83 -9.12 20.64
CA ASP A 151 -12.41 -7.74 20.88
C ASP A 151 -13.21 -6.73 20.05
N LEU A 152 -13.62 -7.05 18.82
CA LEU A 152 -14.55 -6.24 18.06
C LEU A 152 -15.84 -6.02 18.85
N LEU A 153 -16.45 -7.10 19.35
CA LEU A 153 -17.69 -7.02 20.13
C LEU A 153 -17.49 -6.19 21.41
N ARG A 154 -16.37 -6.33 22.12
CA ARG A 154 -16.02 -5.48 23.27
C ARG A 154 -15.95 -4.01 22.90
N ILE A 155 -15.30 -3.68 21.79
CA ILE A 155 -15.17 -2.31 21.29
C ILE A 155 -16.54 -1.71 20.98
N LEU A 156 -17.47 -2.47 20.38
CA LEU A 156 -18.85 -2.01 20.15
C LEU A 156 -19.57 -1.69 21.46
N HIS A 157 -19.26 -2.43 22.53
CA HIS A 157 -19.76 -2.21 23.89
C HIS A 157 -18.95 -1.19 24.69
N SER A 158 -18.06 -0.42 24.04
CA SER A 158 -17.20 0.58 24.71
C SER A 158 -16.29 0.00 25.80
N GLN A 159 -15.91 -1.26 25.65
CA GLN A 159 -14.94 -1.95 26.50
C GLN A 159 -13.58 -2.05 25.80
N ASP A 160 -12.52 -2.20 26.59
CA ASP A 160 -11.18 -2.41 26.07
C ASP A 160 -11.01 -3.81 25.47
N ALA A 161 -10.24 -3.87 24.38
CA ALA A 161 -9.81 -5.11 23.75
C ALA A 161 -8.87 -5.88 24.69
N LYS A 162 -9.18 -7.15 24.98
CA LYS A 162 -8.38 -8.00 25.89
C LYS A 162 -7.13 -8.56 25.19
N THR A 163 -7.22 -8.93 23.91
CA THR A 163 -6.07 -9.44 23.14
C THR A 163 -5.05 -8.34 22.86
N ALA A 164 -5.49 -7.08 22.79
CA ALA A 164 -4.61 -5.92 22.71
C ALA A 164 -3.73 -5.72 23.95
N GLN A 165 -4.02 -6.35 25.09
CA GLN A 165 -3.29 -6.12 26.34
C GLN A 165 -1.94 -6.85 26.39
N THR A 166 -1.74 -7.89 25.58
CA THR A 166 -0.49 -8.69 25.59
C THR A 166 0.45 -8.35 24.43
N GLN A 167 -0.02 -8.22 23.18
CA GLN A 167 0.79 -7.76 22.02
C GLN A 167 -0.09 -7.19 20.89
N ILE A 168 -0.15 -5.85 20.71
CA ILE A 168 -0.84 -5.23 19.57
C ILE A 168 0.05 -5.28 18.33
N THR A 169 -0.30 -6.11 17.35
CA THR A 169 0.41 -6.22 16.06
C THR A 169 -0.34 -5.54 14.92
N MET A 170 0.36 -5.23 13.82
CA MET A 170 -0.29 -4.72 12.61
C MET A 170 -1.26 -5.74 12.01
N SER A 171 -0.95 -7.04 12.09
CA SER A 171 -1.86 -8.10 11.67
C SER A 171 -3.16 -8.11 12.47
N PHE A 172 -3.10 -7.93 13.79
CA PHE A 172 -4.31 -7.83 14.63
C PHE A 172 -5.18 -6.64 14.23
N VAL A 173 -4.58 -5.45 14.08
CA VAL A 173 -5.32 -4.24 13.67
C VAL A 173 -5.91 -4.40 12.25
N THR A 174 -5.20 -5.10 11.36
CA THR A 174 -5.69 -5.44 10.02
C THR A 174 -6.91 -6.34 10.09
N THR A 175 -6.84 -7.43 10.84
CA THR A 175 -7.98 -8.35 11.06
C THR A 175 -9.16 -7.59 11.67
N LEU A 176 -8.93 -6.75 12.67
CA LEU A 176 -9.97 -5.95 13.30
C LEU A 176 -10.64 -4.99 12.29
N ALA A 177 -9.86 -4.35 11.42
CA ALA A 177 -10.39 -3.46 10.39
C ALA A 177 -11.22 -4.21 9.33
N VAL A 178 -10.77 -5.39 8.90
CA VAL A 178 -11.50 -6.24 7.94
C VAL A 178 -12.81 -6.74 8.55
N LEU A 179 -12.79 -7.21 9.81
CA LEU A 179 -14.02 -7.59 10.51
C LEU A 179 -14.97 -6.38 10.68
N ALA A 180 -14.43 -5.21 11.00
CA ALA A 180 -15.23 -4.01 11.19
C ALA A 180 -15.90 -3.54 9.89
N ASP A 181 -15.22 -3.69 8.75
CA ASP A 181 -15.80 -3.43 7.43
C ASP A 181 -16.89 -4.45 7.09
N ARG A 182 -16.61 -5.74 7.28
CA ARG A 182 -17.56 -6.83 7.03
C ARG A 182 -18.85 -6.70 7.83
N PHE A 183 -18.76 -6.33 9.10
CA PHE A 183 -19.91 -6.12 9.99
C PHE A 183 -20.40 -4.66 10.00
N ASP A 184 -20.00 -3.83 9.04
CA ASP A 184 -20.39 -2.41 8.89
C ASP A 184 -20.40 -1.62 10.21
N CYS A 185 -19.28 -1.70 10.94
CA CYS A 185 -19.05 -1.04 12.22
C CYS A 185 -17.67 -0.35 12.31
N ALA A 186 -17.05 -0.06 11.15
CA ALA A 186 -15.74 0.59 11.03
C ALA A 186 -15.64 1.92 11.79
N THR A 187 -16.75 2.65 11.98
CA THR A 187 -16.77 3.92 12.73
C THR A 187 -16.42 3.73 14.20
N ALA A 188 -16.96 2.70 14.85
CA ALA A 188 -16.68 2.42 16.26
C ALA A 188 -15.21 2.00 16.45
N VAL A 189 -14.72 1.12 15.57
CA VAL A 189 -13.33 0.66 15.58
C VAL A 189 -12.36 1.79 15.26
N SER A 190 -12.67 2.64 14.28
CA SER A 190 -11.82 3.80 13.94
C SER A 190 -11.63 4.75 15.13
N LYS A 191 -12.72 5.05 15.85
CA LYS A 191 -12.65 5.86 17.08
C LYS A 191 -11.76 5.17 18.12
N TYR A 192 -11.99 3.89 18.39
CA TYR A 192 -11.20 3.13 19.37
C TYR A 192 -9.71 3.09 19.00
N VAL A 193 -9.36 2.82 17.74
CA VAL A 193 -7.98 2.79 17.25
C VAL A 193 -7.30 4.17 17.40
N ALA A 194 -8.05 5.25 17.23
CA ALA A 194 -7.52 6.61 17.33
C ALA A 194 -7.36 7.11 18.77
N THR A 195 -8.26 6.75 19.68
CA THR A 195 -8.30 7.34 21.04
C THR A 195 -7.83 6.40 22.14
N SER A 196 -8.20 5.13 22.05
CA SER A 196 -8.12 4.19 23.18
C SER A 196 -7.02 3.15 22.98
N LEU A 197 -6.84 2.69 21.74
CA LEU A 197 -5.78 1.76 21.39
C LEU A 197 -4.44 2.51 21.34
N LYS A 198 -3.52 2.19 22.24
CA LYS A 198 -2.13 2.71 22.24
C LYS A 198 -1.28 2.09 21.12
N PHE A 199 -1.83 1.97 19.92
CA PHE A 199 -1.17 1.33 18.79
C PHE A 199 -0.21 2.30 18.09
N LYS A 200 1.07 1.94 18.08
CA LYS A 200 2.07 2.60 17.25
C LYS A 200 2.19 1.88 15.92
N TRP A 201 1.77 2.57 14.86
CA TRP A 201 1.97 2.11 13.49
C TRP A 201 3.45 1.77 13.25
N PRO A 202 3.77 0.54 12.79
CA PRO A 202 5.15 0.14 12.58
C PRO A 202 5.84 1.01 11.53
N ALA A 203 7.12 1.27 11.75
CA ALA A 203 7.97 1.84 10.72
C ALA A 203 8.30 0.77 9.69
N THR A 204 8.09 1.07 8.42
CA THR A 204 8.52 0.27 7.29
C THR A 204 9.86 0.84 6.86
N SER A 205 10.94 0.06 7.03
CA SER A 205 12.27 0.56 6.68
C SER A 205 12.35 0.68 5.16
N ARG A 206 12.78 1.84 4.68
CA ARG A 206 13.37 1.97 3.34
C ARG A 206 14.56 1.00 3.32
N GLY A 207 14.67 0.16 2.29
CA GLY A 207 15.75 -0.82 2.17
C GLY A 207 17.12 -0.18 2.43
N LYS A 208 18.07 -0.94 3.00
CA LYS A 208 19.43 -0.41 3.18
C LYS A 208 20.09 -0.30 1.80
N PRO A 209 20.85 0.77 1.52
CA PRO A 209 21.74 0.75 0.37
C PRO A 209 22.65 -0.47 0.52
N ALA A 210 22.73 -1.29 -0.52
CA ALA A 210 23.69 -2.39 -0.55
C ALA A 210 25.10 -1.82 -0.38
N ARG A 211 25.99 -2.60 0.23
CA ARG A 211 27.41 -2.27 0.27
C ARG A 211 27.95 -2.25 -1.17
N ASP A 212 29.04 -1.50 -1.33
CA ASP A 212 29.71 -1.04 -2.55
C ASP A 212 30.26 -2.15 -3.48
N ASP A 213 29.66 -3.34 -3.49
CA ASP A 213 30.14 -4.54 -4.19
C ASP A 213 29.53 -4.68 -5.60
N GLY A 214 29.01 -3.60 -6.16
CA GLY A 214 28.60 -3.52 -7.58
C GLY A 214 27.42 -4.41 -7.99
N THR A 215 26.80 -5.15 -7.08
CA THR A 215 25.68 -6.05 -7.35
C THR A 215 24.46 -5.70 -6.49
N GLY A 216 23.58 -4.88 -7.06
CA GLY A 216 22.17 -4.78 -6.66
C GLY A 216 21.83 -3.78 -5.56
N PHE A 217 20.68 -3.13 -5.70
CA PHE A 217 20.02 -2.41 -4.63
C PHE A 217 19.21 -3.40 -3.77
N ASN A 218 19.29 -3.33 -2.43
CA ASN A 218 18.40 -4.13 -1.57
C ASN A 218 17.03 -3.46 -1.43
N GLY A 219 16.11 -3.89 -2.30
CA GLY A 219 14.68 -3.59 -2.32
C GLY A 219 14.01 -3.56 -0.94
N MET A 220 12.82 -2.97 -0.87
CA MET A 220 11.93 -3.24 0.27
C MET A 220 11.67 -4.75 0.36
N SER A 221 11.88 -5.35 1.53
CA SER A 221 11.59 -6.78 1.71
C SER A 221 10.09 -7.06 1.63
N ARG A 222 9.71 -8.27 1.20
CA ARG A 222 8.30 -8.72 1.17
C ARG A 222 7.59 -8.55 2.53
N ALA A 223 8.32 -8.74 3.64
CA ALA A 223 7.79 -8.53 4.99
C ALA A 223 7.49 -7.04 5.29
N ASN A 224 8.35 -6.12 4.85
CA ASN A 224 8.12 -4.68 4.99
C ASN A 224 6.99 -4.21 4.07
N GLU A 225 6.96 -4.70 2.83
CA GLU A 225 5.84 -4.48 1.92
C GLU A 225 4.54 -4.97 2.54
N ASN A 226 4.58 -6.08 3.28
CA ASN A 226 3.40 -6.64 3.92
C ASN A 226 2.81 -5.75 4.99
N ILE A 227 3.68 -5.18 5.82
CA ILE A 227 3.27 -4.17 6.77
C ILE A 227 2.75 -2.92 6.05
N LEU A 228 3.35 -2.53 4.92
CA LEU A 228 2.95 -1.34 4.18
C LEU A 228 1.56 -1.50 3.52
N ARG A 229 1.27 -2.64 2.90
CA ARG A 229 -0.05 -2.95 2.34
C ARG A 229 -1.12 -3.05 3.42
N GLN A 230 -0.80 -3.65 4.57
CA GLN A 230 -1.67 -3.61 5.76
C GLN A 230 -1.95 -2.17 6.22
N LYS A 231 -0.93 -1.28 6.20
CA LYS A 231 -1.12 0.14 6.51
C LYS A 231 -2.11 0.82 5.57
N ILE A 232 -1.99 0.57 4.27
CA ILE A 232 -2.90 1.11 3.26
C ILE A 232 -4.32 0.59 3.50
N LEU A 233 -4.50 -0.71 3.68
CA LEU A 233 -5.81 -1.32 3.91
C LEU A 233 -6.48 -0.78 5.16
N VAL A 234 -5.81 -0.81 6.32
CA VAL A 234 -6.40 -0.34 7.58
C VAL A 234 -6.76 1.14 7.50
N SER A 235 -5.89 1.96 6.91
CA SER A 235 -6.17 3.39 6.77
C SER A 235 -7.30 3.69 5.77
N TRP A 236 -7.50 2.83 4.78
CA TRP A 236 -8.65 2.87 3.87
C TRP A 236 -9.97 2.52 4.58
N LEU A 237 -10.01 1.36 5.26
CA LEU A 237 -11.20 0.84 5.93
C LEU A 237 -11.61 1.71 7.13
N LEU A 238 -10.66 2.07 7.99
CA LEU A 238 -10.93 2.87 9.19
C LEU A 238 -10.98 4.39 8.94
N ASN A 239 -10.97 4.83 7.68
CA ASN A 239 -11.05 6.25 7.31
C ASN A 239 -9.97 7.13 7.97
N GLN A 240 -8.70 6.77 7.81
CA GLN A 240 -7.54 7.50 8.34
C GLN A 240 -6.76 8.18 7.19
N PRO A 241 -7.24 9.32 6.65
CA PRO A 241 -6.76 9.88 5.39
C PRO A 241 -5.28 10.24 5.38
N GLY A 242 -4.75 10.83 6.46
CA GLY A 242 -3.33 11.18 6.53
C GLY A 242 -2.41 9.95 6.54
N LYS A 243 -2.81 8.87 7.21
CA LYS A 243 -2.07 7.60 7.21
C LYS A 243 -2.11 6.94 5.83
N PHE A 244 -3.26 7.01 5.16
CA PHE A 244 -3.45 6.48 3.82
C PHE A 244 -2.55 7.20 2.79
N GLN A 245 -2.52 8.53 2.82
CA GLN A 245 -1.64 9.32 1.95
C GLN A 245 -0.15 9.00 2.18
N LEU A 246 0.28 8.91 3.44
CA LEU A 246 1.68 8.58 3.74
C LEU A 246 2.05 7.17 3.28
N ALA A 247 1.18 6.18 3.50
CA ALA A 247 1.45 4.80 3.12
C ALA A 247 1.45 4.59 1.59
N THR A 248 0.55 5.25 0.87
CA THR A 248 0.52 5.21 -0.61
C THR A 248 1.75 5.91 -1.21
N LYS A 249 2.16 7.07 -0.66
CA LYS A 249 3.42 7.73 -1.05
C LYS A 249 4.61 6.80 -0.87
N GLU A 250 4.69 6.15 0.28
CA GLU A 250 5.78 5.25 0.61
C GLU A 250 5.85 4.05 -0.36
N LEU A 251 4.71 3.46 -0.72
CA LEU A 251 4.66 2.35 -1.68
C LEU A 251 5.10 2.80 -3.08
N ILE A 252 4.64 3.97 -3.55
CA ILE A 252 5.04 4.52 -4.85
C ILE A 252 6.56 4.75 -4.91
N LEU A 253 7.15 5.32 -3.85
CA LEU A 253 8.58 5.64 -3.83
C LEU A 253 9.47 4.40 -3.67
N ASN A 254 9.07 3.41 -2.86
CA ASN A 254 9.86 2.21 -2.62
C ASN A 254 9.68 1.13 -3.69
N GLY A 255 8.50 1.06 -4.32
CA GLY A 255 8.15 -0.02 -5.22
C GLY A 255 7.44 -1.18 -4.52
N SER A 256 7.07 -2.19 -5.32
CA SER A 256 6.38 -3.39 -4.85
C SER A 256 6.86 -4.59 -5.66
N CYS A 257 6.96 -5.75 -5.02
CA CYS A 257 7.38 -6.98 -5.70
C CYS A 257 6.36 -7.44 -6.75
N GLN A 258 5.09 -7.07 -6.58
CA GLN A 258 4.03 -7.37 -7.56
C GLN A 258 4.13 -6.55 -8.84
N TRP A 259 4.94 -5.50 -8.86
CA TRP A 259 5.11 -4.65 -10.04
C TRP A 259 6.27 -5.10 -10.93
N SER A 260 6.89 -6.24 -10.62
CA SER A 260 7.94 -6.86 -11.43
C SER A 260 7.44 -7.13 -12.85
N SER A 261 8.24 -6.73 -13.84
CA SER A 261 7.98 -7.07 -15.25
C SER A 261 8.43 -8.49 -15.60
N PHE A 262 9.20 -9.12 -14.72
CA PHE A 262 9.81 -10.44 -14.95
C PHE A 262 9.15 -11.56 -14.14
N GLY A 263 8.04 -11.26 -13.45
CA GLY A 263 7.14 -12.22 -12.83
C GLY A 263 7.83 -13.35 -12.07
N GLU A 264 8.14 -13.18 -10.80
CA GLU A 264 8.45 -14.34 -9.96
C GLU A 264 7.16 -15.16 -9.79
N GLU A 265 7.13 -16.39 -10.30
CA GLU A 265 6.07 -17.39 -10.09
C GLU A 265 6.01 -17.87 -8.62
N GLU A 266 6.11 -16.96 -7.64
CA GLU A 266 5.95 -17.31 -6.23
C GLU A 266 4.47 -17.33 -5.84
N ASP A 267 3.94 -18.54 -5.63
CA ASP A 267 2.72 -18.91 -4.89
C ASP A 267 1.66 -17.78 -4.75
N GLU A 268 1.01 -17.41 -5.86
CA GLU A 268 -0.24 -16.63 -5.86
C GLU A 268 -1.28 -17.20 -4.88
N THR A 269 -1.18 -18.50 -4.59
CA THR A 269 -2.06 -19.29 -3.72
C THR A 269 -1.97 -18.96 -2.23
N THR A 270 -0.94 -18.24 -1.75
CA THR A 270 -0.68 -18.10 -0.30
C THR A 270 -0.95 -16.70 0.26
N SER A 271 -1.29 -15.70 -0.57
CA SER A 271 -1.49 -14.32 -0.11
C SER A 271 -2.98 -13.99 0.08
N ALA A 272 -3.32 -13.30 1.17
CA ALA A 272 -4.70 -12.90 1.45
C ALA A 272 -5.25 -11.96 0.35
N THR A 273 -6.57 -11.99 0.09
CA THR A 273 -7.18 -11.23 -1.03
C THR A 273 -6.91 -9.73 -0.98
N TRP A 274 -6.80 -9.15 0.21
CA TRP A 274 -6.50 -7.72 0.40
C TRP A 274 -5.06 -7.34 0.07
N TRP A 275 -4.19 -8.34 -0.17
CA TRP A 275 -2.83 -8.10 -0.61
C TRP A 275 -2.84 -7.24 -1.87
N TYR A 276 -3.69 -7.59 -2.84
CA TYR A 276 -3.97 -6.77 -4.00
C TYR A 276 -4.92 -5.62 -3.65
N LEU A 277 -4.50 -4.37 -3.85
CA LEU A 277 -5.30 -3.22 -3.46
C LEU A 277 -6.50 -3.01 -4.39
N GLN A 278 -7.71 -3.03 -3.80
CA GLN A 278 -8.99 -2.93 -4.50
C GLN A 278 -9.29 -1.52 -5.03
N ASP A 279 -10.47 -1.34 -5.65
CA ASP A 279 -10.97 -0.07 -6.21
C ASP A 279 -10.04 0.58 -7.25
N GLY A 280 -9.26 -0.27 -7.92
CA GLY A 280 -8.26 0.11 -8.91
C GLY A 280 -7.11 0.95 -8.34
N LEU A 281 -6.90 0.89 -7.02
CA LEU A 281 -5.78 1.54 -6.34
C LEU A 281 -4.45 0.93 -6.77
N GLU A 282 -4.36 -0.41 -6.91
CA GLU A 282 -3.11 -1.08 -7.27
C GLU A 282 -2.55 -0.54 -8.59
N GLN A 283 -3.37 -0.51 -9.65
CA GLN A 283 -2.98 -0.05 -10.97
C GLN A 283 -2.61 1.44 -10.97
N GLU A 284 -3.36 2.26 -10.24
CA GLU A 284 -3.06 3.69 -10.13
C GLU A 284 -1.71 3.93 -9.44
N LEU A 285 -1.44 3.23 -8.33
CA LEU A 285 -0.18 3.38 -7.59
C LEU A 285 1.01 2.93 -8.45
N GLN A 286 0.86 1.81 -9.16
CA GLN A 286 1.85 1.34 -10.13
C GLN A 286 2.07 2.36 -11.24
N TYR A 287 0.99 2.92 -11.82
CA TYR A 287 1.08 3.91 -12.89
C TYR A 287 1.78 5.19 -12.43
N ARG A 288 1.45 5.72 -11.24
CA ARG A 288 2.12 6.90 -10.67
C ARG A 288 3.61 6.66 -10.47
N ARG A 289 3.99 5.47 -9.98
CA ARG A 289 5.40 5.08 -9.88
C ARG A 289 6.08 5.07 -11.25
N ASN A 290 5.46 4.45 -12.25
CA ASN A 290 6.02 4.39 -13.60
C ASN A 290 6.22 5.79 -14.19
N CYS A 291 5.27 6.71 -13.97
CA CYS A 291 5.39 8.12 -14.35
C CYS A 291 6.61 8.80 -13.69
N VAL A 292 6.81 8.58 -12.38
CA VAL A 292 7.98 9.10 -11.65
C VAL A 292 9.30 8.52 -12.18
N LEU A 293 9.36 7.20 -12.36
CA LEU A 293 10.54 6.51 -12.88
C LEU A 293 10.85 6.94 -14.33
N ASN A 294 9.84 7.08 -15.18
CA ASN A 294 9.97 7.57 -16.55
C ASN A 294 10.51 8.99 -16.58
N THR A 295 10.02 9.86 -15.70
CA THR A 295 10.51 11.24 -15.56
C THR A 295 11.98 11.24 -15.14
N LEU A 296 12.37 10.45 -14.14
CA LEU A 296 13.77 10.32 -13.71
C LEU A 296 14.67 9.78 -14.81
N ALA A 297 14.24 8.73 -15.51
CA ALA A 297 14.97 8.14 -16.63
C ALA A 297 15.08 9.08 -17.83
N SER A 298 14.12 10.00 -18.01
CA SER A 298 14.16 10.99 -19.08
C SER A 298 15.31 11.99 -18.92
N VAL A 299 15.78 12.25 -17.70
CA VAL A 299 16.84 13.23 -17.44
C VAL A 299 18.18 12.81 -18.06
N PRO A 300 18.80 11.65 -17.70
CA PRO A 300 20.03 11.21 -18.35
C PRO A 300 19.80 10.93 -19.85
N ARG A 301 18.63 10.39 -20.23
CA ARG A 301 18.30 10.13 -21.64
C ARG A 301 18.33 11.39 -22.48
N HIS A 302 17.77 12.49 -21.98
CA HIS A 302 17.76 13.78 -22.65
C HIS A 302 19.18 14.28 -22.93
N PHE A 303 20.06 14.26 -21.92
CA PHE A 303 21.45 14.68 -22.13
C PHE A 303 22.20 13.74 -23.06
N LEU A 304 22.03 12.41 -22.95
CA LEU A 304 22.66 11.47 -23.88
C LEU A 304 22.26 11.78 -25.33
N MET A 305 20.98 11.98 -25.60
CA MET A 305 20.49 12.36 -26.93
C MET A 305 21.05 13.69 -27.42
N LEU A 306 21.15 14.67 -26.52
CA LEU A 306 21.63 16.01 -26.83
C LEU A 306 23.14 16.07 -27.12
N TYR A 307 23.94 15.17 -26.55
CA TYR A 307 25.38 15.03 -26.86
C TYR A 307 25.69 14.05 -27.99
N THR A 308 24.79 13.11 -28.31
CA THR A 308 24.99 12.15 -29.43
C THR A 308 24.43 12.65 -30.77
N SER A 309 23.39 13.49 -30.75
CA SER A 309 22.74 13.95 -31.96
C SER A 309 23.61 14.94 -32.75
N SER A 310 23.94 14.58 -33.99
CA SER A 310 24.67 15.44 -34.93
C SER A 310 23.91 16.71 -35.33
N ARG A 311 22.59 16.78 -35.06
CA ARG A 311 21.75 17.97 -35.28
C ARG A 311 21.69 18.91 -34.07
N SER A 312 22.17 18.47 -32.91
CA SER A 312 22.20 19.31 -31.72
C SER A 312 23.27 20.38 -31.86
N ALA A 313 22.96 21.62 -31.49
CA ALA A 313 23.98 22.66 -31.41
C ALA A 313 25.07 22.25 -30.41
N ARG A 314 26.32 22.60 -30.69
CA ARG A 314 27.46 22.34 -29.77
C ARG A 314 27.10 22.75 -28.35
N GLN A 315 27.35 21.87 -27.38
CA GLN A 315 26.92 22.06 -26.00
C GLN A 315 27.91 22.88 -25.19
N CYS A 316 29.20 22.72 -25.47
CA CYS A 316 30.22 23.66 -25.07
C CYS A 316 30.05 24.96 -25.86
N LYS A 317 29.59 26.02 -25.17
CA LYS A 317 29.37 27.36 -25.73
C LYS A 317 30.58 28.30 -25.60
N LEU A 318 31.70 27.80 -25.08
CA LEU A 318 32.87 28.63 -24.79
C LEU A 318 33.66 29.04 -26.04
N GLY A 319 33.44 28.39 -27.19
CA GLY A 319 33.99 28.82 -28.48
C GLY A 319 35.48 28.51 -28.70
N TYR A 320 36.13 27.78 -27.79
CA TYR A 320 37.50 27.30 -27.96
C TYR A 320 37.62 26.19 -29.00
N ASP A 321 38.81 26.00 -29.58
CA ASP A 321 39.09 24.87 -30.50
C ASP A 321 38.84 23.50 -29.84
N SER A 322 39.07 23.41 -28.54
CA SER A 322 38.78 22.22 -27.72
C SER A 322 37.31 22.03 -27.38
N SER A 323 36.39 22.90 -27.84
CA SER A 323 34.96 22.78 -27.52
C SER A 323 34.32 21.50 -28.09
N VAL A 324 34.76 21.02 -29.26
CA VAL A 324 34.28 19.74 -29.81
C VAL A 324 34.78 18.57 -28.98
N ALA A 325 36.07 18.59 -28.63
CA ALA A 325 36.67 17.59 -27.76
C ALA A 325 36.01 17.57 -26.38
N CYS A 326 35.59 18.73 -25.86
CA CYS A 326 34.83 18.84 -24.62
C CYS A 326 33.50 18.09 -24.72
N ASP A 327 32.71 18.27 -25.77
CA ASP A 327 31.41 17.58 -25.91
C ASP A 327 31.59 16.06 -25.98
N SER A 328 32.57 15.56 -26.75
CA SER A 328 32.89 14.13 -26.82
C SER A 328 33.40 13.57 -25.49
N TYR A 329 34.24 14.34 -24.78
CA TYR A 329 34.74 13.97 -23.45
C TYR A 329 33.59 13.84 -22.44
N GLN A 330 32.68 14.82 -22.41
CA GLN A 330 31.52 14.78 -21.53
C GLN A 330 30.60 13.60 -21.84
N LEU A 331 30.36 13.29 -23.12
CA LEU A 331 29.59 12.11 -23.51
C LEU A 331 30.23 10.80 -23.01
N GLY A 332 31.55 10.66 -23.14
CA GLY A 332 32.29 9.49 -22.65
C GLY A 332 32.19 9.34 -21.13
N GLU A 333 32.35 10.43 -20.38
CA GLU A 333 32.21 10.41 -18.92
C GLU A 333 30.77 10.11 -18.48
N MET A 334 29.76 10.56 -19.24
CA MET A 334 28.36 10.20 -18.98
C MET A 334 28.10 8.70 -19.15
N PHE A 335 28.55 8.10 -20.25
CA PHE A 335 28.43 6.66 -20.49
C PHE A 335 29.12 5.86 -19.39
N LYS A 336 30.38 6.19 -19.10
CA LYS A 336 31.17 5.54 -18.05
C LYS A 336 30.46 5.62 -16.69
N PHE A 337 29.95 6.79 -16.32
CA PHE A 337 29.22 6.97 -15.06
C PHE A 337 27.94 6.14 -15.01
N LEU A 338 27.08 6.21 -16.02
CA LEU A 338 25.78 5.54 -16.02
C LEU A 338 25.93 4.01 -16.06
N THR A 339 26.88 3.48 -16.83
CA THR A 339 27.18 2.04 -16.88
C THR A 339 27.77 1.57 -15.55
N ASN A 340 28.75 2.28 -14.97
CA ASN A 340 29.33 1.90 -13.68
C ASN A 340 28.33 1.92 -12.52
N LYS A 341 27.26 2.71 -12.64
CA LYS A 341 26.19 2.81 -11.64
C LYS A 341 24.99 1.90 -11.93
N GLY A 342 25.04 1.08 -12.98
CA GLY A 342 23.93 0.20 -13.35
C GLY A 342 22.65 0.96 -13.74
N LEU A 343 22.79 2.16 -14.30
CA LEU A 343 21.67 2.98 -14.79
C LEU A 343 21.51 2.90 -16.31
N LEU A 344 22.49 2.31 -17.01
CA LEU A 344 22.47 2.09 -18.44
C LEU A 344 23.00 0.67 -18.71
N PHE A 345 22.16 -0.14 -19.36
CA PHE A 345 22.47 -1.51 -19.73
C PHE A 345 22.55 -1.61 -21.25
N LEU A 346 23.49 -2.38 -21.75
CA LEU A 346 23.54 -2.76 -23.16
C LEU A 346 22.83 -4.10 -23.31
N ALA A 347 21.72 -4.10 -24.05
CA ALA A 347 21.07 -5.32 -24.50
C ALA A 347 21.50 -5.59 -25.95
N ASP A 348 21.94 -6.82 -26.21
CA ASP A 348 22.16 -7.29 -27.58
C ASP A 348 20.89 -7.98 -28.12
N PHE A 349 20.98 -8.59 -29.31
CA PHE A 349 19.84 -9.28 -29.92
C PHE A 349 19.68 -10.73 -29.44
N SER A 350 20.49 -11.18 -28.49
CA SER A 350 20.41 -12.54 -27.95
C SER A 350 19.34 -12.63 -26.85
N PRO A 351 18.65 -13.77 -26.71
CA PRO A 351 17.71 -13.97 -25.60
C PRO A 351 18.34 -13.82 -24.21
N ALA A 352 19.64 -14.16 -24.08
CA ALA A 352 20.39 -14.05 -22.83
C ALA A 352 20.60 -12.60 -22.37
N SER A 353 20.44 -11.62 -23.25
CA SER A 353 20.52 -10.20 -22.86
C SER A 353 19.38 -9.73 -21.98
N LEU A 354 18.23 -10.43 -22.00
CA LEU A 354 17.11 -10.12 -21.12
C LEU A 354 17.47 -10.36 -19.65
N ASP A 355 18.27 -11.40 -19.37
CA ASP A 355 18.78 -11.70 -18.03
C ASP A 355 19.75 -10.64 -17.51
N ALA A 356 20.35 -9.84 -18.39
CA ALA A 356 21.21 -8.72 -18.03
C ALA A 356 20.43 -7.46 -17.63
N ILE A 357 19.13 -7.38 -17.94
CA ILE A 357 18.27 -6.25 -17.58
C ILE A 357 17.81 -6.44 -16.13
N THR A 358 18.26 -5.55 -15.25
CA THR A 358 17.86 -5.59 -13.85
C THR A 358 16.39 -5.20 -13.68
N ASP A 359 15.64 -5.96 -12.88
CA ASP A 359 14.30 -5.57 -12.45
C ASP A 359 14.35 -4.32 -11.55
N THR A 360 13.59 -3.30 -11.92
CA THR A 360 13.53 -2.02 -11.21
C THR A 360 12.27 -1.85 -10.37
N ALA A 361 11.40 -2.86 -10.31
CA ALA A 361 10.15 -2.81 -9.57
C ALA A 361 10.32 -2.44 -8.09
N LEU A 362 11.39 -2.93 -7.45
CA LEU A 362 11.75 -2.66 -6.05
C LEU A 362 12.82 -1.58 -5.87
N LEU A 363 13.23 -0.87 -6.94
CA LEU A 363 14.27 0.16 -6.90
C LEU A 363 13.73 1.49 -6.34
N PRO A 364 14.16 1.98 -5.16
CA PRO A 364 13.57 3.17 -4.58
C PRO A 364 13.97 4.42 -5.32
N VAL A 365 13.00 5.32 -5.46
CA VAL A 365 13.17 6.60 -6.15
C VAL A 365 14.29 7.44 -5.53
N ASP A 366 14.38 7.46 -4.20
CA ASP A 366 15.44 8.20 -3.49
C ASP A 366 16.84 7.66 -3.80
N HIS A 367 16.97 6.34 -4.04
CA HIS A 367 18.24 5.73 -4.40
C HIS A 367 18.67 6.19 -5.80
N ILE A 368 17.75 6.21 -6.78
CA ILE A 368 18.02 6.71 -8.13
C ILE A 368 18.48 8.17 -8.08
N LEU A 369 17.78 9.01 -7.32
CA LEU A 369 18.14 10.42 -7.13
C LEU A 369 19.52 10.57 -6.49
N ALA A 370 19.80 9.81 -5.44
CA ALA A 370 21.11 9.82 -4.77
C ALA A 370 22.23 9.37 -5.71
N THR A 371 22.00 8.31 -6.50
CA THR A 371 22.95 7.80 -7.48
C THR A 371 23.22 8.83 -8.57
N LEU A 372 22.18 9.43 -9.18
CA LEU A 372 22.35 10.48 -10.20
C LEU A 372 23.11 11.72 -9.66
N ARG A 373 22.90 12.08 -8.38
CA ARG A 373 23.66 13.16 -7.71
C ARG A 373 25.15 12.87 -7.54
N GLN A 374 25.60 11.63 -7.67
CA GLN A 374 27.03 11.26 -7.66
C GLN A 374 27.72 11.54 -9.00
N CYS A 375 27.02 12.08 -10.00
CA CYS A 375 27.60 12.42 -11.30
C CYS A 375 28.84 13.31 -11.16
N PRO A 376 29.98 12.93 -11.75
CA PRO A 376 31.24 13.65 -11.58
C PRO A 376 31.23 15.02 -12.27
N ALA A 377 32.07 15.93 -11.77
CA ALA A 377 32.26 17.28 -12.33
C ALA A 377 33.50 17.38 -13.24
N TYR A 378 33.88 16.28 -13.90
CA TYR A 378 35.14 16.23 -14.65
C TYR A 378 35.13 17.21 -15.82
N GLN A 379 36.28 17.83 -16.04
CA GLN A 379 36.53 18.82 -17.10
C GLN A 379 37.69 18.34 -17.95
N ILE A 380 37.65 18.62 -19.25
CA ILE A 380 38.73 18.26 -20.17
C ILE A 380 40.01 19.06 -19.87
N ASP A 381 39.87 20.34 -19.52
CA ASP A 381 40.95 21.24 -19.15
C ASP A 381 40.42 22.40 -18.26
N LYS A 382 41.32 23.30 -17.84
CA LYS A 382 40.99 24.45 -16.98
C LYS A 382 40.10 25.51 -17.64
N ASN A 383 39.99 25.52 -18.97
CA ASN A 383 39.20 26.50 -19.71
C ASN A 383 37.73 26.11 -19.78
N HIS A 384 37.38 24.86 -19.45
CA HIS A 384 36.02 24.32 -19.51
C HIS A 384 35.33 24.32 -18.14
N THR A 385 35.57 25.34 -17.33
CA THR A 385 34.83 25.55 -16.08
C THR A 385 33.35 25.74 -16.38
N ASN A 386 32.50 24.93 -15.74
CA ASN A 386 31.04 24.85 -15.93
C ASN A 386 30.56 24.01 -17.14
N CYS A 387 31.47 23.43 -17.93
CA CYS A 387 31.08 22.37 -18.85
C CYS A 387 30.88 21.06 -18.08
N GLY A 388 29.80 20.34 -18.40
CA GLY A 388 29.57 18.97 -17.96
C GLY A 388 28.20 18.68 -17.37
N LEU A 389 27.91 17.38 -17.25
CA LEU A 389 26.60 16.86 -16.90
C LEU A 389 26.16 17.32 -15.50
N ARG A 390 27.05 17.28 -14.51
CA ARG A 390 26.70 17.58 -13.10
C ARG A 390 26.04 18.94 -12.92
N THR A 391 26.60 20.00 -13.49
CA THR A 391 26.08 21.38 -13.36
C THR A 391 24.68 21.52 -13.94
N ARG A 392 24.36 20.76 -15.01
CA ARG A 392 23.05 20.77 -15.65
C ARG A 392 22.04 19.87 -14.94
N LEU A 393 22.52 18.75 -14.40
CA LEU A 393 21.70 17.70 -13.79
C LEU A 393 21.17 18.11 -12.42
N LEU A 394 22.00 18.71 -11.56
CA LEU A 394 21.62 18.98 -10.16
C LEU A 394 20.36 19.85 -10.00
N PRO A 395 20.19 20.98 -10.72
CA PRO A 395 18.96 21.78 -10.61
C PRO A 395 17.69 21.01 -10.95
N ILE A 396 17.77 20.07 -11.90
CA ILE A 396 16.64 19.23 -12.31
C ILE A 396 16.32 18.21 -11.21
N LEU A 397 17.35 17.54 -10.66
CA LEU A 397 17.16 16.58 -9.58
C LEU A 397 16.59 17.24 -8.32
N ASP A 398 17.01 18.47 -8.02
CA ASP A 398 16.49 19.24 -6.88
C ASP A 398 15.03 19.66 -7.12
N PHE A 399 14.67 20.06 -8.35
CA PHE A 399 13.29 20.32 -8.73
C PHE A 399 12.40 19.06 -8.60
N ILE A 400 12.84 17.92 -9.12
CA ILE A 400 12.10 16.66 -9.00
C ILE A 400 11.97 16.28 -7.52
N GLN A 401 13.06 16.33 -6.73
CA GLN A 401 13.02 16.06 -5.29
C GLN A 401 12.01 16.96 -4.57
N ALA A 402 11.92 18.24 -4.92
CA ALA A 402 10.96 19.17 -4.34
C ALA A 402 9.51 18.75 -4.65
N LEU A 403 9.22 18.35 -5.90
CA LEU A 403 7.91 17.79 -6.27
C LEU A 403 7.56 16.50 -5.50
N LEU A 404 8.52 15.59 -5.32
CA LEU A 404 8.32 14.37 -4.51
C LEU A 404 8.04 14.70 -3.03
N SER A 405 8.63 15.79 -2.53
CA SER A 405 8.51 16.23 -1.14
C SER A 405 7.19 16.95 -0.89
N ALA A 406 6.63 17.64 -1.88
CA ALA A 406 5.40 18.43 -1.80
C ALA A 406 4.09 17.64 -1.54
N ASN A 407 4.15 16.31 -1.39
CA ASN A 407 2.99 15.41 -1.19
C ASN A 407 1.99 15.36 -2.36
N SER A 408 2.46 15.64 -3.58
CA SER A 408 1.62 15.67 -4.79
C SER A 408 1.41 14.34 -5.51
N ILE A 409 2.11 13.30 -5.10
CA ILE A 409 2.06 11.95 -5.68
C ILE A 409 1.09 10.99 -4.95
N PRO A 410 0.94 10.98 -3.60
CA PRO A 410 0.01 10.05 -2.96
C PRO A 410 -1.44 10.23 -3.38
N ILE A 411 -2.24 9.21 -3.08
CA ILE A 411 -3.68 9.23 -3.31
C ILE A 411 -4.37 9.80 -2.07
N SER A 412 -5.17 10.86 -2.28
CA SER A 412 -6.11 11.32 -1.24
C SER A 412 -7.31 10.39 -1.19
N ARG A 413 -7.60 9.80 -0.02
CA ARG A 413 -8.73 8.90 0.17
C ARG A 413 -10.07 9.56 -0.20
N ALA A 414 -10.29 10.78 0.28
CA ALA A 414 -11.55 11.50 0.04
C ALA A 414 -11.72 11.81 -1.45
N ALA A 415 -10.66 12.27 -2.10
CA ALA A 415 -10.64 12.54 -3.54
C ALA A 415 -10.91 11.26 -4.36
N TRP A 416 -10.29 10.14 -3.98
CA TRP A 416 -10.48 8.85 -4.65
C TRP A 416 -11.91 8.33 -4.52
N LYS A 417 -12.49 8.39 -3.32
CA LYS A 417 -13.88 7.95 -3.08
C LYS A 417 -14.92 8.84 -3.78
N ASN A 418 -14.69 10.15 -3.80
CA ASN A 418 -15.69 11.10 -4.32
C ASN A 418 -15.62 11.30 -5.84
N GLY A 419 -14.48 10.98 -6.48
CA GLY A 419 -14.29 11.28 -7.90
C GLY A 419 -13.02 10.68 -8.49
N ARG A 420 -12.94 9.35 -8.56
CA ARG A 420 -11.77 8.62 -9.09
C ARG A 420 -11.27 9.15 -10.43
N VAL A 421 -12.16 9.35 -11.41
CA VAL A 421 -11.80 9.78 -12.77
C VAL A 421 -11.06 11.13 -12.79
N ALA A 422 -11.45 12.08 -11.95
CA ALA A 422 -10.82 13.40 -11.89
C ALA A 422 -9.40 13.35 -11.29
N HIS A 423 -9.16 12.41 -10.38
CA HIS A 423 -7.94 12.33 -9.59
C HIS A 423 -6.97 11.23 -10.04
N ALA A 424 -7.41 10.30 -10.88
CA ALA A 424 -6.58 9.29 -11.51
C ALA A 424 -5.58 9.93 -12.48
N TRP A 425 -4.35 9.44 -12.46
CA TRP A 425 -3.32 9.78 -13.44
C TRP A 425 -3.38 8.85 -14.64
N MET A 426 -3.84 7.60 -14.44
CA MET A 426 -4.07 6.67 -15.54
C MET A 426 -5.02 7.30 -16.56
N PRO A 427 -4.70 7.21 -17.87
CA PRO A 427 -5.65 7.57 -18.92
C PRO A 427 -6.93 6.76 -18.74
N GLY A 428 -8.09 7.40 -18.91
CA GLY A 428 -9.35 6.67 -19.02
C GLY A 428 -9.34 5.76 -20.24
N GLU A 429 -10.22 4.74 -20.26
CA GLU A 429 -10.44 4.00 -21.50
C GLU A 429 -10.83 4.99 -22.61
N PRO A 430 -10.27 4.85 -23.82
CA PRO A 430 -10.60 5.74 -24.91
C PRO A 430 -12.10 5.61 -25.20
N ASP A 431 -12.86 6.67 -24.94
CA ASP A 431 -14.26 6.75 -25.38
C ASP A 431 -14.28 6.50 -26.89
N THR A 432 -14.91 5.40 -27.31
CA THR A 432 -15.05 4.98 -28.70
C THR A 432 -15.87 5.94 -29.57
N ASN A 433 -16.25 7.11 -29.05
CA ASN A 433 -17.10 8.11 -29.70
C ASN A 433 -16.55 9.55 -29.67
N ILE A 434 -15.28 9.75 -29.34
CA ILE A 434 -14.64 11.06 -29.55
C ILE A 434 -13.61 10.90 -30.64
N ASP A 435 -13.97 11.42 -31.82
CA ASP A 435 -13.07 11.75 -32.92
C ASP A 435 -11.96 12.68 -32.38
N THR A 436 -10.87 12.11 -31.85
CA THR A 436 -9.73 12.90 -31.39
C THR A 436 -8.92 13.35 -32.59
N CYS A 437 -9.47 14.31 -33.34
CA CYS A 437 -8.69 15.35 -33.99
C CYS A 437 -8.04 16.22 -32.89
N ARG A 438 -7.07 15.65 -32.18
CA ARG A 438 -6.12 16.40 -31.36
C ARG A 438 -4.72 15.81 -31.56
N ASP A 439 -4.31 15.86 -32.82
CA ASP A 439 -2.92 15.92 -33.27
C ASP A 439 -2.25 17.26 -32.81
N GLU A 440 -2.48 17.68 -31.55
CA GLU A 440 -1.48 18.49 -30.88
C GLU A 440 -0.35 17.52 -30.55
N ALA A 441 0.58 17.33 -31.49
CA ALA A 441 1.84 16.63 -31.26
C ALA A 441 2.34 17.01 -29.86
N ALA A 442 2.23 16.06 -28.93
CA ALA A 442 2.26 16.34 -27.50
C ALA A 442 3.56 17.08 -27.16
N ARG A 443 3.44 18.41 -26.96
CA ARG A 443 4.60 19.27 -26.79
C ARG A 443 5.35 18.84 -25.53
N PRO A 444 6.69 18.80 -25.56
CA PRO A 444 7.47 18.36 -24.41
C PRO A 444 7.26 19.28 -23.21
N PHE A 445 7.23 18.71 -22.01
CA PHE A 445 7.38 19.48 -20.79
C PHE A 445 8.75 20.18 -20.80
N ARG A 446 8.78 21.50 -20.62
CA ARG A 446 10.02 22.29 -20.64
C ARG A 446 10.43 22.71 -19.23
N PHE A 447 11.61 22.27 -18.82
CA PHE A 447 12.24 22.74 -17.62
C PHE A 447 12.84 24.14 -17.83
N THR A 448 12.61 25.05 -16.89
CA THR A 448 13.15 26.42 -16.96
C THR A 448 13.83 26.76 -15.64
N ARG A 449 14.78 27.71 -15.67
CA ARG A 449 15.42 28.20 -14.43
C ARG A 449 14.42 28.78 -13.42
N ALA A 450 13.31 29.33 -13.89
CA ALA A 450 12.24 29.84 -13.03
C ALA A 450 11.56 28.71 -12.23
N LEU A 451 11.34 27.54 -12.85
CA LEU A 451 10.77 26.37 -12.18
C LEU A 451 11.74 25.78 -11.14
N ALA A 452 13.05 25.78 -11.44
CA ALA A 452 14.07 25.31 -10.50
C ALA A 452 14.10 26.12 -9.19
N GLY A 453 13.77 27.42 -9.26
CA GLY A 453 13.79 28.34 -8.13
C GLY A 453 12.44 28.57 -7.46
N ASP A 454 11.37 27.85 -7.84
CA ASP A 454 10.02 28.14 -7.37
C ASP A 454 9.91 27.96 -5.84
N PRO A 455 9.67 29.04 -5.06
CA PRO A 455 9.64 28.97 -3.60
C PRO A 455 8.45 28.15 -3.09
N ARG A 456 7.40 27.94 -3.88
CA ARG A 456 6.22 27.17 -3.48
C ARG A 456 6.57 25.72 -3.21
N LEU A 457 7.48 25.14 -3.99
CA LEU A 457 7.88 23.74 -3.87
C LEU A 457 8.70 23.44 -2.60
N ARG A 458 9.01 24.45 -1.79
CA ARG A 458 9.70 24.31 -0.50
C ARG A 458 8.76 23.93 0.65
N PHE A 459 7.45 24.03 0.44
CA PHE A 459 6.44 23.74 1.46
C PHE A 459 5.71 22.43 1.15
N GLU A 460 5.17 21.77 2.18
CA GLU A 460 4.27 20.63 1.99
C GLU A 460 2.88 21.11 1.55
N ASN A 461 2.26 20.42 0.59
CA ASN A 461 0.96 20.74 0.01
C ASN A 461 0.82 22.17 -0.55
N PRO A 462 1.76 22.68 -1.38
CA PRO A 462 1.59 24.01 -1.99
C PRO A 462 0.40 24.03 -2.95
N MET A 463 -0.35 25.15 -2.98
CA MET A 463 -1.42 25.33 -3.96
C MET A 463 -0.89 25.18 -5.40
N GLY A 464 -1.49 24.27 -6.15
CA GLY A 464 -1.13 24.00 -7.55
C GLY A 464 0.04 23.02 -7.74
N ALA A 465 0.70 22.55 -6.66
CA ALA A 465 1.76 21.56 -6.76
C ALA A 465 1.26 20.22 -7.32
N ASP A 466 0.04 19.81 -6.97
CA ASP A 466 -0.56 18.56 -7.47
C ASP A 466 -0.79 18.57 -8.97
N LYS A 467 -1.26 19.70 -9.49
CA LYS A 467 -1.43 19.90 -10.93
C LYS A 467 -0.07 19.92 -11.63
N LEU A 468 0.89 20.68 -11.10
CA LEU A 468 2.24 20.75 -11.66
C LEU A 468 2.92 19.39 -11.65
N ALA A 469 2.83 18.63 -10.55
CA ALA A 469 3.38 17.29 -10.44
C ALA A 469 2.73 16.36 -11.47
N ARG A 470 1.40 16.40 -11.62
CA ARG A 470 0.71 15.64 -12.66
C ARG A 470 1.24 16.01 -14.05
N ASP A 471 1.24 17.30 -14.40
CA ASP A 471 1.71 17.79 -15.70
C ASP A 471 3.17 17.37 -16.00
N VAL A 472 4.04 17.37 -14.98
CA VAL A 472 5.44 16.94 -15.09
C VAL A 472 5.56 15.43 -15.24
N PHE A 473 4.94 14.66 -14.33
CA PHE A 473 5.15 13.22 -14.25
C PHE A 473 4.40 12.44 -15.33
N THR A 474 3.26 12.94 -15.80
CA THR A 474 2.46 12.30 -16.87
C THR A 474 2.77 12.86 -18.26
N ALA A 475 3.81 13.70 -18.42
CA ALA A 475 4.21 14.19 -19.73
C ALA A 475 4.67 13.05 -20.64
N THR A 476 4.44 13.18 -21.95
CA THR A 476 4.89 12.20 -22.95
C THR A 476 6.36 12.38 -23.31
N SER A 477 6.90 13.60 -23.16
CA SER A 477 8.30 13.92 -23.41
C SER A 477 8.76 15.11 -22.55
N TRP A 478 10.07 15.19 -22.29
CA TRP A 478 10.68 16.22 -21.47
C TRP A 478 11.87 16.86 -22.18
N ASP A 479 11.91 18.18 -22.12
CA ASP A 479 13.06 19.00 -22.47
C ASP A 479 13.64 19.58 -21.18
N TRP A 480 14.81 19.07 -20.81
CA TRP A 480 15.51 19.45 -19.59
C TRP A 480 16.52 20.58 -19.81
N THR A 481 16.59 21.16 -21.02
CA THR A 481 17.43 22.33 -21.27
C THR A 481 16.82 23.58 -20.62
N ALA A 482 17.54 24.16 -19.65
CA ALA A 482 17.06 25.33 -18.92
C ALA A 482 17.24 26.67 -19.67
N GLU A 483 17.75 26.64 -20.90
CA GLU A 483 18.02 27.82 -21.73
C GLU A 483 16.87 28.04 -22.72
N ASP A 484 16.41 29.28 -22.85
CA ASP A 484 15.50 29.67 -23.93
C ASP A 484 16.25 29.53 -25.26
N GLN A 485 16.02 28.43 -25.99
CA GLN A 485 16.40 28.38 -27.40
C GLN A 485 15.70 29.54 -28.11
N GLY A 486 16.48 30.44 -28.70
CA GLY A 486 16.03 31.74 -29.16
C GLY A 486 14.75 31.74 -30.02
N LEU A 487 13.89 32.73 -29.71
CA LEU A 487 12.88 33.46 -30.50
C LEU A 487 11.88 32.78 -31.47
N ASP A 488 11.94 31.49 -31.79
CA ASP A 488 10.97 30.92 -32.77
C ASP A 488 9.92 29.96 -32.20
N HIS A 489 9.86 29.75 -30.88
CA HIS A 489 8.85 28.85 -30.30
C HIS A 489 8.18 29.43 -29.06
N ILE A 490 6.90 29.81 -29.24
CA ILE A 490 6.00 30.27 -28.18
C ILE A 490 6.09 29.33 -26.97
N SER A 491 6.62 29.84 -25.87
CA SER A 491 6.69 29.15 -24.59
C SER A 491 5.28 28.81 -24.10
N THR A 492 5.03 27.53 -23.81
CA THR A 492 3.79 27.04 -23.20
C THR A 492 3.95 26.69 -21.73
N THR A 493 5.04 27.11 -21.06
CA THR A 493 4.93 27.24 -19.60
C THR A 493 3.77 28.20 -19.38
N PRO A 494 2.71 27.83 -18.63
CA PRO A 494 1.66 28.78 -18.32
C PRO A 494 2.37 29.99 -17.70
N ARG A 495 2.26 31.16 -18.33
CA ARG A 495 2.45 32.40 -17.57
C ARG A 495 1.32 32.35 -16.55
N TRP A 496 1.66 31.95 -15.33
CA TRP A 496 0.74 31.96 -14.21
C TRP A 496 0.38 33.42 -13.93
N SER A 497 -0.65 33.92 -14.62
CA SER A 497 -1.23 35.23 -14.38
C SER A 497 -2.15 35.12 -13.17
N PHE A 498 -1.83 35.89 -12.14
CA PHE A 498 -2.63 36.08 -10.94
C PHE A 498 -4.05 36.53 -11.31
N ARG A 499 -5.06 35.81 -10.79
CA ARG A 499 -6.33 36.39 -10.37
C ARG A 499 -6.68 35.84 -9.00
#